data_AF-A0A3D1LXY4-F1
#
_entry.id   AF-A0A3D1LXY4-F1
#
_cell.length_a   1.000
_cell.length_b   1.000
_cell.length_c   1.000
_cell.angle_alpha   90.00
_cell.angle_beta   90.00
_cell.angle_gamma   90.00
#
_symmetry.space_group_name_H-M   'P 1'
#
loop_
_entity.id
_entity.type
_entity.pdbx_description
1 polymer ?
#
loop_
_entity_poly.entity_id
_entity_poly.type
_entity_poly.pdbx_seq_one_letter_code
_entity_poly.pdbx_strand_id
1 'polypeptide(L)' 'MWVHVGFGTMSVKFSACITTGIVCRENCPPGRRTKPQNRKTFESLWQAYEEGFRDCFVCKPSSGRPGPWLSLMDRQN' A
#
# COMPACT_ATOMS: atom_id res chain seq x y z
N MET A 1 29.53 -22.95 5.53
CA MET A 1 28.99 -22.53 4.22
C MET A 1 27.98 -21.42 4.47
N TRP A 2 28.29 -20.20 4.06
CA TRP A 2 27.47 -19.01 4.31
C TRP A 2 26.29 -18.95 3.34
N VAL A 3 25.07 -18.81 3.85
CA VAL A 3 24.06 -17.90 3.27
C VAL A 3 23.23 -17.30 4.41
N HIS A 4 23.67 -16.14 4.90
CA HIS A 4 22.77 -15.18 5.51
C HIS A 4 21.97 -14.53 4.38
N VAL A 5 20.72 -14.95 4.20
CA VAL A 5 19.69 -14.11 3.59
C VAL A 5 18.46 -14.21 4.48
N GLY A 6 18.53 -13.51 5.61
CA GLY A 6 17.33 -13.04 6.28
C GLY A 6 16.65 -12.05 5.35
N PHE A 7 15.85 -12.55 4.40
CA PHE A 7 14.79 -11.78 3.77
C PHE A 7 13.80 -11.47 4.88
N GLY A 8 14.04 -10.35 5.58
CA GLY A 8 13.02 -9.75 6.42
C GLY A 8 11.79 -9.59 5.55
N THR A 9 10.77 -10.39 5.80
CA THR A 9 9.45 -10.25 5.19
C THR A 9 8.89 -8.93 5.69
N MET A 10 9.27 -7.82 5.06
CA MET A 10 8.51 -6.59 5.14
C MET A 10 7.14 -6.91 4.56
N SER A 11 6.22 -7.37 5.41
CA SER A 11 4.81 -7.50 5.08
C SER A 11 4.31 -6.10 4.72
N VAL A 12 4.30 -5.80 3.43
CA VAL A 12 3.74 -4.55 2.92
C VAL A 12 2.23 -4.65 3.08
N LYS A 13 1.69 -3.93 4.05
CA LYS A 13 0.25 -3.83 4.25
C LYS A 13 -0.34 -2.77 3.33
N PHE A 14 -1.44 -3.11 2.69
CA PHE A 14 -2.23 -2.20 1.86
C PHE A 14 -3.48 -1.78 2.62
N SER A 15 -3.90 -0.54 2.41
CA SER A 15 -5.12 0.00 3.00
C SER A 15 -6.07 0.43 1.89
N ALA A 16 -7.32 -0.01 1.95
CA ALA A 16 -8.35 0.36 1.00
C ALA A 16 -9.47 1.13 1.68
N CYS A 17 -10.12 1.99 0.92
CA CYS A 17 -11.29 2.74 1.35
C CYS A 17 -12.55 2.12 0.75
N ILE A 18 -13.42 1.59 1.60
CA ILE A 18 -14.65 0.88 1.21
C ILE A 18 -15.57 1.81 0.40
N THR A 19 -15.68 3.08 0.79
CA THR A 19 -16.60 4.02 0.13
C THR A 19 -16.12 4.49 -1.24
N THR A 20 -14.81 4.51 -1.49
CA THR A 20 -14.27 4.93 -2.80
C THR A 20 -13.86 3.75 -3.69
N GLY A 21 -13.72 2.56 -3.13
CA GLY A 21 -13.24 1.38 -3.84
C GLY A 21 -11.79 1.53 -4.30
N ILE A 22 -10.95 2.23 -3.53
CA ILE A 22 -9.54 2.49 -3.90
C ILE A 22 -8.60 1.83 -2.89
N VAL A 23 -7.61 1.08 -3.37
CA VAL A 23 -6.50 0.53 -2.56
C VAL A 23 -5.26 1.43 -2.63
N CYS A 24 -4.64 1.65 -1.48
CA CYS A 24 -3.51 2.56 -1.25
C CYS A 24 -2.38 1.85 -0.49
N ARG A 25 -1.16 2.36 -0.64
CA ARG A 25 -0.01 2.02 0.23
C ARG A 25 -0.18 2.60 1.63
N GLU A 26 0.57 2.06 2.57
CA GLU A 26 0.76 2.69 3.88
C GLU A 26 1.27 4.13 3.73
N ASN A 27 0.76 5.04 4.57
CA ASN A 27 1.08 6.48 4.58
C ASN A 27 0.71 7.27 3.30
N CYS A 28 -0.06 6.70 2.38
CA CYS A 28 -0.57 7.44 1.23
C CYS A 28 -1.52 8.58 1.68
N PRO A 29 -1.41 9.83 1.17
CA PRO A 29 -2.22 10.96 1.61
C PRO A 29 -3.75 10.73 1.58
N PRO A 30 -4.35 10.21 0.47
CA PRO A 30 -5.76 9.85 0.47
C PRO A 30 -6.09 8.71 1.44
N GLY A 31 -5.25 7.66 1.52
CA GLY A 31 -5.45 6.54 2.43
C GLY A 31 -5.38 6.97 3.91
N ARG A 32 -4.50 7.91 4.26
CA ARG A 32 -4.34 8.47 5.61
C ARG A 32 -5.62 9.16 6.09
N ARG A 33 -6.35 9.82 5.19
CA ARG A 33 -7.61 10.54 5.48
C ARG A 33 -8.82 9.60 5.59
N THR A 34 -8.72 8.36 5.11
CA THR A 34 -9.80 7.38 5.23
C THR A 34 -10.13 7.12 6.69
N LYS A 35 -11.39 7.36 7.06
CA LYS A 35 -11.90 7.05 8.41
C LYS A 35 -11.68 5.57 8.73
N PRO A 36 -11.34 5.19 9.97
CA PRO A 36 -11.12 3.80 10.36
C PRO A 36 -12.30 2.88 10.00
N GLN A 37 -13.53 3.38 10.12
CA GLN A 37 -14.77 2.66 9.80
C GLN A 37 -14.87 2.24 8.32
N ASN A 38 -14.29 3.04 7.42
CA ASN A 38 -14.31 2.78 5.98
C ASN A 38 -12.97 2.22 5.49
N ARG A 39 -12.05 1.87 6.41
CA ARG A 39 -10.71 1.40 6.09
C ARG A 39 -10.68 -0.12 6.17
N LYS A 40 -10.31 -0.78 5.08
CA LYS A 40 -10.01 -2.20 5.02
C LYS A 40 -8.52 -2.40 4.78
N THR A 41 -7.91 -3.43 5.36
CA THR A 41 -6.49 -3.72 5.18
C THR A 41 -6.29 -5.05 4.48
N PHE A 42 -5.26 -5.13 3.64
CA PHE A 42 -4.92 -6.31 2.85
C PHE A 42 -3.43 -6.63 2.98
N GLU A 43 -3.10 -7.91 2.99
CA GLU A 43 -1.72 -8.39 2.96
C GLU A 43 -1.14 -8.42 1.53
N SER A 44 -2.01 -8.31 0.52
CA SER A 44 -1.65 -8.34 -0.89
C SER A 44 -2.56 -7.43 -1.71
N LEU A 45 -2.00 -6.78 -2.73
CA LEU A 45 -2.79 -6.01 -3.70
C LEU A 45 -3.78 -6.87 -4.48
N TRP A 46 -3.42 -8.14 -4.73
CA TRP A 46 -4.26 -9.05 -5.48
C TRP A 46 -5.59 -9.30 -4.76
N GLN A 47 -5.56 -9.51 -3.44
CA GLN A 47 -6.79 -9.66 -2.63
C GLN A 47 -7.70 -8.44 -2.75
N ALA A 48 -7.13 -7.23 -2.80
CA ALA A 48 -7.92 -6.03 -2.99
C ALA A 48 -8.58 -5.98 -4.39
N TYR A 49 -7.88 -6.44 -5.43
CA TYR A 49 -8.45 -6.48 -6.78
C TYR A 49 -9.55 -7.54 -6.94
N GLU A 50 -9.39 -8.70 -6.32
CA GLU A 50 -10.43 -9.74 -6.29
C GLU A 50 -11.72 -9.25 -5.62
N GLU A 51 -11.59 -8.38 -4.61
CA GLU A 51 -12.74 -7.71 -3.99
C GLU A 51 -13.30 -6.52 -4.79
N GLY A 52 -12.69 -6.16 -5.92
CA GLY A 52 -13.15 -5.08 -6.80
C GLY A 52 -12.61 -3.69 -6.47
N PHE A 53 -11.59 -3.58 -5.62
CA PHE A 53 -10.90 -2.31 -5.41
C PHE A 53 -10.01 -1.96 -6.61
N ARG A 54 -9.81 -0.66 -6.84
CA ARG A 54 -8.98 -0.12 -7.92
C ARG A 54 -7.72 0.54 -7.38
N ASP A 55 -6.71 0.61 -8.23
CA ASP A 55 -5.44 1.27 -7.92
C ASP A 55 -5.63 2.76 -7.56
N CYS A 56 -4.94 3.21 -6.51
CA CYS A 56 -4.84 4.63 -6.21
C CYS A 56 -3.97 5.36 -7.25
N PHE A 57 -4.51 6.40 -7.87
CA PHE A 57 -3.75 7.22 -8.83
C PHE A 57 -2.57 8.00 -8.21
N VAL A 58 -2.57 8.21 -6.89
CA VAL A 58 -1.53 8.97 -6.16
C VAL A 58 -0.34 8.09 -5.80
N CYS A 59 -0.56 7.01 -5.05
CA CYS A 59 0.53 6.13 -4.64
C CYS A 59 0.82 4.99 -5.62
N LYS A 60 -0.06 4.77 -6.60
CA LYS A 60 0.00 3.71 -7.62
C LYS A 60 0.58 2.41 -7.05
N PRO A 61 -0.13 1.72 -6.14
CA PRO A 61 0.47 0.66 -5.36
C PRO A 61 1.02 -0.49 -6.22
N SER A 62 0.40 -0.74 -7.38
CA SER A 62 0.90 -1.64 -8.43
C SER A 62 2.23 -1.23 -9.09
N SER A 63 2.61 0.04 -9.00
CA SER A 63 3.78 0.61 -9.69
C SER A 63 4.84 1.07 -8.69
N GLY A 64 6.08 0.62 -8.86
CA GLY A 64 7.23 1.06 -8.06
C GLY A 64 7.54 0.17 -6.85
N ARG A 65 8.61 0.51 -6.11
CA ARG A 65 9.17 -0.35 -5.06
C ARG A 65 8.18 -0.64 -3.92
N PRO A 66 8.16 -1.87 -3.35
CA PRO A 66 7.36 -2.17 -2.16
C PRO A 66 7.74 -1.26 -0.99
N GLY A 67 6.76 -0.83 -0.20
CA GLY A 67 6.98 0.02 0.98
C GLY A 67 5.95 1.14 1.15
N PRO A 68 6.11 1.98 2.20
CA PRO A 68 5.23 3.13 2.44
C PRO A 68 5.34 4.15 1.30
N TRP A 69 4.27 4.93 1.12
CA TRP A 69 4.32 6.04 0.18
C TRP A 69 5.22 7.16 0.73
N LEU A 70 6.10 7.65 -0.13
CA LEU A 70 6.98 8.79 0.11
C LEU A 70 6.63 9.91 -0.85
N SER A 71 6.67 11.16 -0.36
CA SER A 71 6.46 12.32 -1.23
C SER A 71 7.59 12.45 -2.26
N LEU A 72 7.42 13.31 -3.28
CA LEU A 72 8.49 13.57 -4.24
C LEU A 72 9.72 14.18 -3.57
N MET A 73 9.52 15.06 -2.58
CA MET A 73 10.59 15.66 -1.78
C MET A 73 11.30 14.60 -0.93
N ASP A 74 10.56 13.74 -0.24
CA ASP A 74 11.15 12.67 0.60
C ASP A 74 11.94 11.63 -0.21
N ARG A 75 11.70 11.50 -1.51
CA ARG A 75 12.45 10.60 -2.39
C ARG A 75 13.78 11.15 -2.89
N GLN A 76 13.96 12.47 -2.86
CA GLN A 76 15.16 13.14 -3.37
C GLN A 76 16.21 13.40 -2.28
N ASN A 77 15.82 13.30 -1.02
CA ASN A 77 16.68 13.44 0.15
C ASN A 77 17.19 12.08 0.62
#